data_AF-A0A8H7XW02-F1
#
_entry.id   AF-A0A8H7XW02-F1
#
_cell.length_a   1.000
_cell.length_b   1.000
_cell.length_c   1.000
_cell.angle_alpha   90.00
_cell.angle_beta   90.00
_cell.angle_gamma   90.00
#
_symmetry.space_group_name_H-M   'P 1'
#
loop_
_entity.id
_entity.type
_entity.pdbx_description
1 polymer ?
#
loop_
_entity_poly.entity_id
_entity_poly.type
_entity_poly.pdbx_seq_one_letter_code
_entity_poly.pdbx_strand_id
1 'polypeptide(L)'
;MSHSHTHAPGEEHSHSHGPQQPQPQPQMPQPDPAMQALIDQDYIPSPLTLSADNANALCSAHKLEKCDDCNVDFINVNRLSRLLVANPNLLCPPPSNIVSQKLTQMVVSTKDEGNVLFKAGNALQAVAKYTTAASLAVQRPPWEDNRFMREELSTAISNRSAAYFDLHDYISALADAETVISIRRNWSKGHFRKAKALLGLGRYREAADAVRLGLDFEPTSNELLSFLADIERVEKRMDEKKLEARQAKTEPVSS
;
A
#
# COMPACT_ATOMS: atom_id res chain seq x y z
N MET A 1 41.92 -25.25 -43.12
CA MET A 1 43.31 -25.37 -42.65
C MET A 1 43.29 -25.33 -41.14
N SER A 2 43.38 -26.52 -40.56
CA SER A 2 43.45 -26.81 -39.14
C SER A 2 44.86 -26.56 -38.61
N HIS A 3 45.00 -25.89 -37.47
CA HIS A 3 46.16 -26.10 -36.60
C HIS A 3 45.71 -26.15 -35.14
N SER A 4 45.71 -27.37 -34.63
CA SER A 4 45.74 -27.76 -33.23
C SER A 4 47.18 -27.68 -32.72
N HIS A 5 47.37 -27.16 -31.51
CA HIS A 5 48.60 -27.37 -30.75
C HIS A 5 48.29 -28.18 -29.49
N THR A 6 48.92 -29.34 -29.43
CA THR A 6 49.03 -30.27 -28.32
C THR A 6 50.14 -29.80 -27.38
N HIS A 7 49.89 -29.76 -26.07
CA HIS A 7 50.95 -29.69 -25.05
C HIS A 7 51.02 -31.02 -24.26
N ALA A 8 52.25 -31.45 -23.99
CA ALA A 8 52.60 -32.67 -23.26
C ALA A 8 52.43 -32.50 -21.74
N PRO A 9 52.22 -33.58 -20.97
CA PRO A 9 52.09 -33.51 -19.52
C PRO A 9 53.47 -33.56 -18.85
N GLY A 10 53.84 -32.52 -18.09
CA GLY A 10 54.95 -32.63 -17.13
C GLY A 10 55.99 -31.50 -17.04
N GLU A 11 55.64 -30.23 -17.23
CA GLU A 11 56.56 -29.12 -16.88
C GLU A 11 55.95 -28.24 -15.78
N GLU A 12 56.56 -28.28 -14.59
CA GLU A 12 56.26 -27.38 -13.47
C GLU A 12 56.96 -26.03 -13.69
N HIS A 13 56.20 -24.99 -13.99
CA HIS A 13 56.71 -23.63 -13.97
C HIS A 13 56.59 -23.04 -12.56
N SER A 14 57.72 -22.99 -11.84
CA SER A 14 57.87 -22.27 -10.58
C SER A 14 57.90 -20.76 -10.87
N HIS A 15 56.79 -20.07 -10.61
CA HIS A 15 56.74 -18.61 -10.59
C HIS A 15 57.10 -18.11 -9.18
N SER A 16 58.27 -17.52 -9.04
CA SER A 16 58.67 -16.77 -7.84
C SER A 16 57.93 -15.43 -7.82
N HIS A 17 56.90 -15.32 -6.99
CA HIS A 17 56.30 -14.03 -6.66
C HIS A 17 57.20 -13.30 -5.66
N GLY A 18 57.90 -12.27 -6.13
CA GLY A 18 58.54 -11.28 -5.25
C GLY A 18 57.49 -10.58 -4.38
N PRO A 19 57.88 -10.04 -3.20
CA PRO A 19 56.93 -9.48 -2.24
C PRO A 19 56.14 -8.32 -2.88
N GLN A 20 54.81 -8.47 -2.91
CA GLN A 20 53.89 -7.40 -3.30
C GLN A 20 54.06 -6.22 -2.33
N GLN A 21 54.44 -5.06 -2.86
CA GLN A 21 54.36 -3.80 -2.13
C GLN A 21 52.90 -3.56 -1.74
N PRO A 22 52.60 -3.16 -0.49
CA PRO A 22 51.24 -2.84 -0.08
C PRO A 22 50.73 -1.67 -0.92
N GLN A 23 49.68 -1.93 -1.71
CA GLN A 23 48.96 -0.86 -2.42
C GLN A 23 48.41 0.11 -1.37
N PRO A 24 48.60 1.43 -1.54
CA PRO A 24 47.99 2.41 -0.65
C PRO A 24 46.48 2.22 -0.69
N GLN A 25 45.87 1.99 0.47
CA GLN A 25 44.42 1.96 0.61
C GLN A 25 43.85 3.26 0.03
N PRO A 26 42.77 3.21 -0.78
CA PRO A 26 42.12 4.41 -1.25
C PRO A 26 41.65 5.23 -0.04
N GLN A 27 42.39 6.31 0.26
CA GLN A 27 41.97 7.29 1.25
C GLN A 27 40.70 7.93 0.73
N MET A 28 39.60 7.77 1.48
CA MET A 28 38.39 8.52 1.18
C MET A 28 38.74 10.02 1.18
N PRO A 29 38.27 10.80 0.18
CA PRO A 29 38.49 12.24 0.17
C PRO A 29 38.01 12.83 1.50
N GLN A 30 38.87 13.60 2.17
CA GLN A 30 38.46 14.35 3.34
C GLN A 30 37.37 15.35 2.91
N PRO A 31 36.25 15.46 3.66
CA PRO A 31 35.21 16.42 3.33
C PRO A 31 35.78 17.85 3.39
N ASP A 32 35.30 18.71 2.49
CA ASP A 32 35.68 20.13 2.46
C ASP A 32 35.39 20.77 3.83
N PRO A 33 36.38 21.40 4.50
CA PRO A 33 36.18 22.07 5.79
C PRO A 33 35.02 23.06 5.81
N ALA A 34 34.74 23.74 4.69
CA ALA A 34 33.59 24.64 4.58
C ALA A 34 32.26 23.88 4.59
N MET A 35 32.20 22.71 3.94
CA MET A 35 31.04 21.83 3.95
C MET A 35 30.82 21.20 5.33
N GLN A 36 31.90 20.80 6.01
CA GLN A 36 31.81 20.26 7.37
C GLN A 36 31.28 21.31 8.36
N ALA A 37 31.75 22.56 8.29
CA ALA A 37 31.24 23.64 9.14
C ALA A 37 29.75 23.92 8.94
N LEU A 38 29.25 23.80 7.69
CA LEU A 38 27.82 23.92 7.39
C LEU A 38 27.01 22.76 7.97
N ILE A 39 27.52 21.53 7.89
CA ILE A 39 26.88 20.35 8.50
C ILE A 39 26.78 20.53 10.02
N ASP A 40 27.86 20.97 10.66
CA ASP A 40 27.93 21.10 12.11
C ASP A 40 27.05 22.25 12.65
N GLN A 41 26.88 23.33 11.86
CA GLN A 41 26.04 24.48 12.24
C GLN A 41 24.56 24.10 12.43
N ASP A 42 24.05 23.20 11.58
CA ASP A 42 22.65 22.77 11.58
C ASP A 42 22.46 21.38 12.22
N TYR A 43 23.53 20.77 12.74
CA TYR A 43 23.46 19.43 13.32
C TYR A 43 22.74 19.43 14.67
N ILE A 44 21.55 18.82 14.69
CA ILE A 44 20.82 18.54 15.94
C ILE A 44 21.01 17.05 16.26
N PRO A 45 21.76 16.70 17.33
CA PRO A 45 21.94 15.31 17.71
C PRO A 45 20.59 14.70 18.12
N SER A 46 20.22 13.59 17.47
CA SER A 46 19.04 12.82 17.87
C SER A 46 19.37 12.04 19.16
N PRO A 47 18.60 12.21 20.25
CA PRO A 47 18.83 11.50 21.50
C PRO A 47 18.43 10.03 21.34
N LEU A 48 19.34 9.23 20.78
CA LEU A 48 19.16 7.82 20.46
C LEU A 48 19.98 6.91 21.39
N THR A 49 19.38 5.81 21.80
CA THR A 49 20.03 4.64 22.41
C THR A 49 19.56 3.38 21.68
N LEU A 50 20.40 2.35 21.61
CA LEU A 50 19.99 1.06 21.09
C LEU A 50 19.42 0.16 22.20
N SER A 51 18.51 -0.74 21.84
CA SER A 51 18.07 -1.84 22.68
C SER A 51 19.20 -2.87 22.90
N ALA A 52 19.03 -3.77 23.87
CA ALA A 52 20.07 -4.74 24.27
C ALA A 52 20.50 -5.69 23.14
N ASP A 53 19.61 -5.97 22.18
CA ASP A 53 19.84 -6.76 20.98
C ASP A 53 20.42 -5.94 19.81
N ASN A 54 20.69 -4.64 20.01
CA ASN A 54 21.12 -3.68 19.00
C ASN A 54 20.18 -3.57 17.79
N ALA A 55 18.93 -4.04 17.89
CA ALA A 55 18.00 -4.09 16.78
C ALA A 55 17.06 -2.87 16.73
N ASN A 56 16.78 -2.22 17.86
CA ASN A 56 15.84 -1.12 17.93
C ASN A 56 16.51 0.16 18.45
N ALA A 57 16.26 1.24 17.73
CA ALA A 57 16.47 2.62 18.12
C ALA A 57 15.37 3.08 19.11
N LEU A 58 15.79 3.60 20.25
CA LEU A 58 14.93 4.12 21.32
C LEU A 58 15.39 5.52 21.70
N CYS A 59 14.50 6.35 22.23
CA CYS A 59 14.92 7.64 22.76
C CYS A 59 15.81 7.46 24.01
N SER A 60 16.87 8.26 24.16
CA SER A 60 17.84 8.09 25.25
C SER A 60 17.23 8.26 26.64
N ALA A 61 16.30 9.21 26.79
CA ALA A 61 15.69 9.57 28.06
C ALA A 61 14.59 8.58 28.51
N HIS A 62 13.64 8.27 27.62
CA HIS A 62 12.43 7.50 27.98
C HIS A 62 12.44 6.06 27.47
N LYS A 63 13.43 5.66 26.65
CA LYS A 63 13.55 4.32 26.08
C LYS A 63 12.34 3.89 25.24
N LEU A 64 11.71 4.84 24.55
CA LEU A 64 10.56 4.59 23.68
C LEU A 64 10.96 4.64 22.20
N GLU A 65 10.33 3.82 21.36
CA GLU A 65 10.50 3.88 19.90
C GLU A 65 9.88 5.17 19.31
N LYS A 66 8.80 5.67 19.91
CA LYS A 66 8.18 6.95 19.59
C LYS A 66 7.98 7.74 20.87
N CYS A 67 8.44 8.99 20.89
CA CYS A 67 8.40 9.83 22.08
C CYS A 67 8.11 11.28 21.68
N ASP A 68 6.95 11.78 22.09
CA ASP A 68 6.52 13.16 21.82
C ASP A 68 7.36 14.16 22.61
N ASP A 69 7.75 13.84 23.86
CA ASP A 69 8.59 14.71 24.71
C ASP A 69 9.99 14.95 24.11
N CYS A 70 10.56 13.93 23.47
CA CYS A 70 11.84 14.03 22.79
C CYS A 70 11.71 14.39 21.31
N ASN A 71 10.49 14.49 20.78
CA ASN A 71 10.18 14.68 19.37
C ASN A 71 10.92 13.70 18.44
N VAL A 72 10.89 12.41 18.77
CA VAL A 72 11.51 11.34 17.96
C VAL A 72 10.50 10.24 17.58
N ASP A 73 10.65 9.73 16.36
CA ASP A 73 9.88 8.59 15.84
C ASP A 73 10.82 7.63 15.10
N PHE A 74 11.19 6.54 15.78
CA PHE A 74 12.03 5.49 15.24
C PHE A 74 11.23 4.30 14.70
N ILE A 75 9.89 4.37 14.61
CA ILE A 75 9.04 3.22 14.25
C ILE A 75 9.46 2.63 12.89
N ASN A 76 9.64 3.48 11.88
CA ASN A 76 10.00 3.03 10.53
C ASN A 76 11.45 2.52 10.47
N VAL A 77 12.36 3.16 11.22
CA VAL A 77 13.77 2.74 11.31
C VAL A 77 13.86 1.36 11.97
N ASN A 78 13.14 1.16 13.08
CA ASN A 78 13.08 -0.12 13.79
C ASN A 78 12.42 -1.20 12.95
N ARG A 79 11.37 -0.86 12.20
CA ARG A 79 10.77 -1.80 11.25
C ARG A 79 11.80 -2.26 10.20
N LEU A 80 12.56 -1.35 9.61
CA LEU A 80 13.61 -1.69 8.65
C LEU A 80 14.73 -2.51 9.30
N SER A 81 15.22 -2.08 10.47
CA SER A 81 16.26 -2.79 11.23
C SER A 81 15.85 -4.23 11.52
N ARG A 82 14.63 -4.43 12.06
CA ARG A 82 14.07 -5.77 12.30
C ARG A 82 13.99 -6.63 11.03
N LEU A 83 13.63 -6.04 9.88
CA LEU A 83 13.59 -6.74 8.60
C LEU A 83 14.99 -7.19 8.14
N LEU A 84 16.01 -6.35 8.32
CA LEU A 84 17.40 -6.67 7.96
C LEU A 84 17.99 -7.72 8.91
N VAL A 85 17.78 -7.57 10.21
CA VAL A 85 18.22 -8.57 11.23
C VAL A 85 17.59 -9.94 10.99
N ALA A 86 16.31 -9.99 10.61
CA ALA A 86 15.62 -11.24 10.28
C ALA A 86 16.16 -11.90 8.99
N ASN A 87 16.89 -11.16 8.13
CA ASN A 87 17.40 -11.63 6.86
C ASN A 87 18.91 -11.33 6.75
N PRO A 88 19.79 -12.08 7.43
CA PRO A 88 21.22 -11.76 7.51
C PRO A 88 21.96 -11.76 6.15
N ASN A 89 21.40 -12.42 5.13
CA ASN A 89 21.93 -12.37 3.76
C ASN A 89 21.59 -11.06 3.02
N LEU A 90 20.67 -10.25 3.56
CA LEU A 90 20.24 -8.98 3.01
C LEU A 90 21.03 -7.84 3.69
N LEU A 91 22.27 -7.65 3.26
CA LEU A 91 23.17 -6.64 3.82
C LEU A 91 22.69 -5.20 3.53
N CYS A 92 22.04 -5.00 2.39
CA CYS A 92 21.41 -3.75 2.01
C CYS A 92 20.09 -4.02 1.27
N PRO A 93 19.14 -3.08 1.29
CA PRO A 93 17.92 -3.20 0.51
C PRO A 93 18.24 -3.34 -0.98
N PRO A 94 17.62 -4.31 -1.69
CA PRO A 94 17.83 -4.48 -3.11
C PRO A 94 17.20 -3.31 -3.90
N PRO A 95 17.59 -3.13 -5.16
CA PRO A 95 16.95 -2.16 -6.05
C PRO A 95 15.44 -2.41 -6.18
N SER A 96 14.66 -1.33 -6.31
CA SER A 96 13.18 -1.35 -6.24
C SER A 96 12.49 -2.10 -7.38
N ASN A 97 13.21 -2.40 -8.46
CA ASN A 97 12.74 -3.20 -9.58
C ASN A 97 12.73 -4.71 -9.27
N ILE A 98 13.37 -5.15 -8.17
CA ILE A 98 13.35 -6.55 -7.73
C ILE A 98 12.12 -6.76 -6.86
N VAL A 99 11.12 -7.42 -7.43
CA VAL A 99 9.80 -7.64 -6.79
C VAL A 99 9.62 -9.10 -6.45
N SER A 100 9.11 -9.38 -5.24
CA SER A 100 8.79 -10.73 -4.80
C SER A 100 7.61 -11.32 -5.59
N GLN A 101 7.91 -12.15 -6.59
CA GLN A 101 6.90 -12.87 -7.38
C GLN A 101 6.07 -13.83 -6.53
N LYS A 102 6.69 -14.46 -5.53
CA LYS A 102 6.01 -15.38 -4.62
C LYS A 102 4.93 -14.65 -3.82
N LEU A 103 5.22 -13.45 -3.32
CA LEU A 103 4.25 -12.66 -2.57
C LEU A 103 3.10 -12.19 -3.47
N THR A 104 3.42 -11.71 -4.67
CA THR A 104 2.41 -11.37 -5.70
C THR A 104 1.44 -12.54 -5.93
N GLN A 105 1.98 -13.75 -6.16
CA GLN A 105 1.17 -14.94 -6.39
C GLN A 105 0.27 -15.29 -5.19
N MET A 106 0.79 -15.16 -3.97
CA MET A 106 0.02 -15.41 -2.75
C MET A 106 -1.14 -14.43 -2.58
N VAL A 107 -0.89 -13.13 -2.82
CA VAL A 107 -1.94 -12.09 -2.74
C VAL A 107 -3.02 -12.35 -3.78
N VAL A 108 -2.62 -12.62 -5.02
CA VAL A 108 -3.54 -12.92 -6.13
C VAL A 108 -4.36 -14.18 -5.85
N SER A 109 -3.72 -15.28 -5.46
CA SER A 109 -4.41 -16.54 -5.13
C SER A 109 -5.42 -16.35 -4.00
N THR A 110 -5.03 -15.69 -2.91
CA THR A 110 -5.92 -15.46 -1.75
C THR A 110 -7.11 -14.59 -2.13
N LYS A 111 -6.89 -13.56 -2.95
CA LYS A 111 -7.96 -12.73 -3.52
C LYS A 111 -8.89 -13.56 -4.40
N ASP A 112 -8.35 -14.45 -5.24
CA ASP A 112 -9.15 -15.27 -6.15
C ASP A 112 -9.97 -16.33 -5.43
N GLU A 113 -9.46 -16.92 -4.35
CA GLU A 113 -10.26 -17.73 -3.42
C GLU A 113 -11.44 -16.94 -2.86
N GLY A 114 -11.21 -15.68 -2.47
CA GLY A 114 -12.27 -14.77 -2.05
C GLY A 114 -13.30 -14.51 -3.16
N ASN A 115 -12.84 -14.35 -4.41
CA ASN A 115 -13.73 -14.18 -5.57
C ASN A 115 -14.60 -15.41 -5.82
N VAL A 116 -14.07 -16.62 -5.64
CA VAL A 116 -14.83 -17.88 -5.76
C VAL A 116 -15.92 -17.94 -4.69
N LEU A 117 -15.58 -17.67 -3.43
CA LEU A 117 -16.53 -17.65 -2.32
C LEU A 117 -17.62 -16.59 -2.51
N PHE A 118 -17.24 -15.41 -2.99
CA PHE A 118 -18.17 -14.33 -3.27
C PHE A 118 -19.19 -14.73 -4.36
N LYS A 119 -18.71 -15.32 -5.47
CA LYS A 119 -19.58 -15.83 -6.53
C LYS A 119 -20.49 -16.97 -6.08
N ALA A 120 -20.06 -17.75 -5.08
CA ALA A 120 -20.86 -18.80 -4.46
C ALA A 120 -21.92 -18.28 -3.46
N GLY A 121 -22.03 -16.95 -3.26
CA GLY A 121 -22.95 -16.34 -2.30
C GLY A 121 -22.43 -16.32 -0.86
N ASN A 122 -21.22 -16.83 -0.60
CA ASN A 122 -20.61 -16.87 0.72
C ASN A 122 -19.86 -15.57 1.03
N ALA A 123 -20.59 -14.45 1.08
CA ALA A 123 -20.00 -13.11 1.21
C ALA A 123 -19.18 -12.93 2.50
N LEU A 124 -19.60 -13.50 3.63
CA LEU A 124 -18.86 -13.39 4.90
C LEU A 124 -17.47 -14.07 4.82
N GLN A 125 -17.39 -15.26 4.22
CA GLN A 125 -16.11 -15.95 4.05
C GLN A 125 -15.24 -15.23 3.01
N ALA A 126 -15.85 -14.62 1.98
CA ALA A 126 -15.14 -13.79 1.03
C ALA A 126 -14.50 -12.56 1.70
N VAL A 127 -15.20 -11.88 2.62
CA VAL A 127 -14.65 -10.77 3.41
C VAL A 127 -13.39 -11.20 4.17
N ALA A 128 -13.41 -12.38 4.80
CA ALA A 128 -12.25 -12.91 5.50
C ALA A 128 -11.06 -13.12 4.55
N LYS A 129 -11.28 -13.75 3.38
CA LYS A 129 -10.23 -13.95 2.37
C LYS A 129 -9.68 -12.65 1.80
N TYR A 130 -10.52 -11.67 1.50
CA TYR A 130 -10.04 -10.36 1.04
C TYR A 130 -9.25 -9.62 2.12
N THR A 131 -9.62 -9.77 3.40
CA THR A 131 -8.87 -9.20 4.52
C THR A 131 -7.48 -9.85 4.64
N THR A 132 -7.38 -11.17 4.46
CA THR A 132 -6.09 -11.86 4.39
C THR A 132 -5.26 -11.38 3.19
N ALA A 133 -5.86 -11.24 2.01
CA ALA A 133 -5.17 -10.73 0.82
C ALA A 133 -4.63 -9.30 1.03
N ALA A 134 -5.43 -8.42 1.64
CA ALA A 134 -5.01 -7.07 2.02
C ALA A 134 -3.85 -7.09 3.04
N SER A 135 -3.93 -7.97 4.03
CA SER A 135 -2.88 -8.15 5.05
C SER A 135 -1.57 -8.65 4.45
N LEU A 136 -1.62 -9.49 3.41
CA LEU A 136 -0.44 -9.94 2.68
C LEU A 136 0.15 -8.80 1.82
N ALA A 137 -0.68 -7.98 1.17
CA ALA A 137 -0.22 -6.88 0.34
C ALA A 137 0.60 -5.84 1.15
N VAL A 138 0.18 -5.51 2.38
CA VAL A 138 0.90 -4.56 3.25
C VAL A 138 2.20 -5.10 3.85
N GLN A 139 2.46 -6.42 3.71
CA GLN A 139 3.72 -7.05 4.11
C GLN A 139 4.81 -6.90 3.05
N ARG A 140 4.52 -6.27 1.90
CA ARG A 140 5.55 -5.96 0.90
C ARG A 140 6.71 -5.19 1.54
N PRO A 141 7.96 -5.61 1.26
CA PRO A 141 9.12 -4.90 1.77
C PRO A 141 9.14 -3.44 1.33
N PRO A 142 9.65 -2.52 2.17
CA PRO A 142 9.58 -1.09 1.91
C PRO A 142 10.45 -0.62 0.73
N TRP A 143 11.37 -1.44 0.25
CA TRP A 143 12.22 -1.14 -0.91
C TRP A 143 11.58 -1.52 -2.25
N GLU A 144 10.55 -2.35 -2.27
CA GLU A 144 9.81 -2.63 -3.50
C GLU A 144 9.03 -1.39 -3.95
N ASP A 145 8.82 -1.26 -5.26
CA ASP A 145 7.97 -0.16 -5.77
C ASP A 145 6.58 -0.20 -5.13
N ASN A 146 6.23 0.90 -4.45
CA ASN A 146 4.97 1.07 -3.74
C ASN A 146 3.75 0.87 -4.66
N ARG A 147 3.90 1.02 -5.98
CA ARG A 147 2.85 0.71 -6.96
C ARG A 147 2.28 -0.68 -6.77
N PHE A 148 3.10 -1.71 -6.54
CA PHE A 148 2.62 -3.08 -6.38
C PHE A 148 1.70 -3.23 -5.18
N MET A 149 2.13 -2.71 -4.01
CA MET A 149 1.32 -2.72 -2.80
C MET A 149 0.01 -1.96 -3.01
N ARG A 150 0.07 -0.73 -3.57
CA ARG A 150 -1.11 0.10 -3.79
C ARG A 150 -2.12 -0.56 -4.72
N GLU A 151 -1.68 -1.18 -5.80
CA GLU A 151 -2.57 -1.87 -6.74
C GLU A 151 -3.23 -3.08 -6.09
N GLU A 152 -2.46 -3.96 -5.46
CA GLU A 152 -2.95 -5.16 -4.82
C GLU A 152 -3.91 -4.86 -3.66
N LEU A 153 -3.49 -3.98 -2.74
CA LEU A 153 -4.29 -3.58 -1.59
C LEU A 153 -5.62 -2.97 -2.02
N SER A 154 -5.59 -2.06 -3.01
CA SER A 154 -6.81 -1.43 -3.53
C SER A 154 -7.77 -2.45 -4.14
N THR A 155 -7.26 -3.43 -4.91
CA THR A 155 -8.13 -4.45 -5.51
C THR A 155 -8.78 -5.36 -4.47
N ALA A 156 -8.02 -5.78 -3.44
CA ALA A 156 -8.53 -6.59 -2.34
C ALA A 156 -9.60 -5.84 -1.54
N ILE A 157 -9.32 -4.60 -1.12
CA ILE A 157 -10.27 -3.78 -0.35
C ILE A 157 -11.51 -3.42 -1.18
N SER A 158 -11.37 -3.12 -2.47
CA SER A 158 -12.51 -2.87 -3.37
C SER A 158 -13.43 -4.10 -3.50
N ASN A 159 -12.88 -5.31 -3.48
CA ASN A 159 -13.68 -6.53 -3.51
C ASN A 159 -14.32 -6.82 -2.15
N ARG A 160 -13.62 -6.49 -1.05
CA ARG A 160 -14.18 -6.55 0.31
C ARG A 160 -15.35 -5.58 0.49
N SER A 161 -15.26 -4.36 -0.03
CA SER A 161 -16.36 -3.39 -0.09
C SER A 161 -17.60 -3.98 -0.79
N ALA A 162 -17.39 -4.70 -1.90
CA ALA A 162 -18.48 -5.37 -2.61
C ALA A 162 -19.13 -6.49 -1.76
N ALA A 163 -18.31 -7.26 -1.05
CA ALA A 163 -18.80 -8.32 -0.17
C ALA A 163 -19.56 -7.76 1.05
N TYR A 164 -19.10 -6.66 1.64
CA TYR A 164 -19.86 -5.95 2.69
C TYR A 164 -21.19 -5.41 2.16
N PHE A 165 -21.20 -4.86 0.94
CA PHE A 165 -22.43 -4.39 0.32
C PHE A 165 -23.47 -5.52 0.18
N ASP A 166 -23.05 -6.71 -0.26
CA ASP A 166 -23.94 -7.87 -0.40
C ASP A 166 -24.40 -8.44 0.95
N LEU A 167 -23.67 -8.16 2.03
CA LEU A 167 -24.10 -8.41 3.41
C LEU A 167 -25.00 -7.32 3.99
N HIS A 168 -25.37 -6.31 3.20
CA HIS A 168 -26.09 -5.11 3.63
C HIS A 168 -25.35 -4.27 4.69
N ASP A 169 -24.06 -4.50 4.91
CA ASP A 169 -23.20 -3.67 5.75
C ASP A 169 -22.63 -2.50 4.92
N TYR A 170 -23.50 -1.53 4.67
CA TYR A 170 -23.16 -0.39 3.82
C TYR A 170 -22.14 0.56 4.46
N ILE A 171 -22.00 0.57 5.79
CA ILE A 171 -21.02 1.41 6.49
C ILE A 171 -19.62 0.85 6.28
N SER A 172 -19.42 -0.45 6.49
CA SER A 172 -18.13 -1.09 6.22
C SER A 172 -17.78 -1.03 4.73
N ALA A 173 -18.78 -1.19 3.84
CA ALA A 173 -18.58 -1.04 2.40
C ALA A 173 -18.11 0.38 2.02
N LEU A 174 -18.68 1.41 2.65
CA LEU A 174 -18.30 2.81 2.43
C LEU A 174 -16.88 3.09 2.93
N ALA A 175 -16.54 2.63 4.14
CA ALA A 175 -15.20 2.79 4.71
C ALA A 175 -14.11 2.15 3.83
N ASP A 176 -14.37 0.95 3.30
CA ASP A 176 -13.47 0.29 2.36
C ASP A 176 -13.34 1.07 1.04
N ALA A 177 -14.44 1.62 0.52
CA ALA A 177 -14.40 2.41 -0.71
C ALA A 177 -13.61 3.72 -0.53
N GLU A 178 -13.77 4.41 0.59
CA GLU A 178 -13.00 5.62 0.92
C GLU A 178 -11.52 5.31 1.10
N THR A 179 -11.20 4.16 1.73
CA THR A 179 -9.83 3.66 1.83
C THR A 179 -9.23 3.44 0.44
N VAL A 180 -9.96 2.80 -0.47
CA VAL A 180 -9.51 2.59 -1.86
C VAL A 180 -9.26 3.92 -2.57
N ILE A 181 -10.12 4.92 -2.41
CA ILE A 181 -9.95 6.26 -3.02
C ILE A 181 -8.72 6.97 -2.42
N SER A 182 -8.46 6.82 -1.11
CA SER A 182 -7.26 7.39 -0.49
C SER A 182 -5.97 6.77 -1.04
N ILE A 183 -5.99 5.47 -1.35
CA ILE A 183 -4.84 4.75 -1.91
C ILE A 183 -4.70 5.04 -3.41
N ARG A 184 -5.78 5.00 -4.19
CA ARG A 184 -5.82 5.18 -5.65
C ARG A 184 -6.95 6.12 -6.08
N ARG A 185 -6.75 7.41 -5.87
CA ARG A 185 -7.73 8.47 -6.21
C ARG A 185 -8.20 8.42 -7.66
N ASN A 186 -7.30 8.11 -8.59
CA ASN A 186 -7.55 8.07 -10.03
C ASN A 186 -8.25 6.79 -10.51
N TRP A 187 -8.59 5.86 -9.61
CA TRP A 187 -9.21 4.61 -9.98
C TRP A 187 -10.74 4.71 -9.87
N SER A 188 -11.40 4.85 -11.02
CA SER A 188 -12.86 4.96 -11.19
C SER A 188 -13.66 3.93 -10.37
N LYS A 189 -13.17 2.69 -10.29
CA LYS A 189 -13.81 1.62 -9.52
C LYS A 189 -13.96 1.92 -8.03
N GLY A 190 -13.02 2.66 -7.42
CA GLY A 190 -13.13 3.09 -6.03
C GLY A 190 -14.32 4.02 -5.82
N HIS A 191 -14.49 4.99 -6.72
CA HIS A 191 -15.63 5.91 -6.73
C HIS A 191 -16.97 5.18 -6.96
N PHE A 192 -16.99 4.21 -7.87
CA PHE A 192 -18.15 3.34 -8.07
C PHE A 192 -18.55 2.59 -6.79
N ARG A 193 -17.58 2.01 -6.06
CA ARG A 193 -17.86 1.33 -4.78
C ARG A 193 -18.42 2.30 -3.74
N LYS A 194 -17.87 3.52 -3.64
CA LYS A 194 -18.35 4.56 -2.73
C LYS A 194 -19.79 4.93 -3.05
N ALA A 195 -20.10 5.18 -4.33
CA ALA A 195 -21.45 5.48 -4.78
C ALA A 195 -22.43 4.34 -4.50
N LYS A 196 -22.04 3.08 -4.74
CA LYS A 196 -22.87 1.91 -4.42
C LYS A 196 -23.19 1.83 -2.92
N ALA A 197 -22.20 2.01 -2.05
CA ALA A 197 -22.40 2.01 -0.61
C ALA A 197 -23.31 3.17 -0.15
N LEU A 198 -23.09 4.39 -0.65
CA LEU A 198 -23.92 5.56 -0.35
C LEU A 198 -25.37 5.38 -0.82
N LEU A 199 -25.59 4.73 -1.96
CA LEU A 199 -26.92 4.37 -2.44
C LEU A 199 -27.63 3.43 -1.46
N GLY A 200 -26.92 2.41 -0.94
CA GLY A 200 -27.44 1.51 0.10
C GLY A 200 -27.81 2.23 1.41
N LEU A 201 -27.09 3.31 1.74
CA LEU A 201 -27.38 4.19 2.88
C LEU A 201 -28.48 5.24 2.61
N GLY A 202 -29.04 5.30 1.40
CA GLY A 202 -30.03 6.31 1.00
C GLY A 202 -29.46 7.73 0.84
N ARG A 203 -28.13 7.87 0.74
CA ARG A 203 -27.41 9.14 0.56
C ARG A 203 -27.23 9.43 -0.93
N TYR A 204 -28.34 9.65 -1.64
CA TYR A 204 -28.38 9.70 -3.11
C TYR A 204 -27.53 10.81 -3.74
N ARG A 205 -27.57 12.03 -3.19
CA ARG A 205 -26.77 13.16 -3.68
C ARG A 205 -25.28 12.87 -3.65
N GLU A 206 -24.81 12.40 -2.50
CA GLU A 206 -23.41 12.06 -2.31
C GLU A 206 -22.98 10.87 -3.18
N ALA A 207 -23.90 9.94 -3.45
CA ALA A 207 -23.65 8.85 -4.39
C ALA A 207 -23.44 9.38 -5.82
N ALA A 208 -24.30 10.30 -6.28
CA ALA A 208 -24.16 10.93 -7.60
C ALA A 208 -22.84 11.71 -7.71
N ASP A 209 -22.48 12.49 -6.68
CA ASP A 209 -21.23 13.25 -6.65
C ASP A 209 -19.99 12.34 -6.68
N ALA A 210 -20.04 11.20 -6.00
CA ALA A 210 -18.98 10.20 -6.08
C ALA A 210 -18.82 9.64 -7.50
N VAL A 211 -19.92 9.34 -8.20
CA VAL A 211 -19.85 8.87 -9.60
C VAL A 211 -19.32 9.95 -10.54
N ARG A 212 -19.76 11.21 -10.38
CA ARG A 212 -19.25 12.34 -11.16
C ARG A 212 -17.74 12.49 -11.01
N LEU A 213 -17.22 12.41 -9.78
CA LEU A 213 -15.77 12.43 -9.55
C LEU A 213 -15.05 11.22 -10.17
N GLY A 214 -15.70 10.04 -10.21
CA GLY A 214 -15.19 8.89 -10.94
C GLY A 214 -15.11 9.12 -12.46
N LEU A 215 -16.11 9.79 -13.02
CA LEU A 215 -16.17 10.17 -14.43
C LEU A 215 -15.11 11.21 -14.81
N ASP A 216 -14.65 12.07 -13.89
CA ASP A 216 -13.52 12.96 -14.15
C ASP A 216 -12.24 12.19 -14.52
N PHE A 217 -12.08 10.96 -14.02
CA PHE A 217 -10.95 10.08 -14.35
C PHE A 217 -11.24 9.14 -15.53
N GLU A 218 -12.50 8.75 -15.75
CA GLU A 218 -12.92 7.87 -16.83
C GLU A 218 -14.21 8.37 -17.52
N PRO A 219 -14.15 9.45 -18.32
CA PRO A 219 -15.35 10.14 -18.82
C PRO A 219 -16.21 9.30 -19.77
N THR A 220 -15.61 8.32 -20.45
CA THR A 220 -16.27 7.46 -21.43
C THR A 220 -16.79 6.15 -20.83
N SER A 221 -16.80 6.03 -19.50
CA SER A 221 -17.23 4.80 -18.82
C SER A 221 -18.75 4.66 -18.89
N ASN A 222 -19.23 3.80 -19.79
CA ASN A 222 -20.67 3.51 -19.92
C ASN A 222 -21.28 2.96 -18.62
N GLU A 223 -20.50 2.21 -17.83
CA GLU A 223 -20.92 1.70 -16.53
C GLU A 223 -21.23 2.84 -15.56
N LEU A 224 -20.31 3.80 -15.41
CA LEU A 224 -20.51 4.96 -14.53
C LEU A 224 -21.61 5.89 -15.04
N LEU A 225 -21.70 6.14 -16.35
CA LEU A 225 -22.74 6.99 -16.93
C LEU A 225 -24.14 6.40 -16.70
N SER A 226 -24.31 5.09 -16.94
CA SER A 226 -25.57 4.39 -16.65
C SER A 226 -25.89 4.45 -15.17
N PHE A 227 -24.90 4.20 -14.31
CA PHE A 227 -25.09 4.18 -12.87
C PHE A 227 -25.45 5.56 -12.30
N LEU A 228 -24.84 6.64 -12.81
CA LEU A 228 -25.23 8.01 -12.45
C LEU A 228 -26.70 8.27 -12.80
N ALA A 229 -27.12 7.91 -14.01
CA ALA A 229 -28.51 8.08 -14.45
C ALA A 229 -29.50 7.23 -13.62
N ASP A 230 -29.09 6.05 -13.13
CA ASP A 230 -29.90 5.26 -12.19
C ASP A 230 -30.01 5.95 -10.82
N ILE A 231 -28.91 6.47 -10.28
CA ILE A 231 -28.90 7.18 -8.99
C ILE A 231 -29.78 8.43 -9.06
N GLU A 232 -29.67 9.25 -10.10
CA GLU A 232 -30.46 10.48 -10.27
C GLU A 232 -31.97 10.17 -10.40
N ARG A 233 -32.33 9.07 -11.06
CA ARG A 233 -33.72 8.59 -11.14
C ARG A 233 -34.26 8.16 -9.77
N VAL A 234 -33.44 7.48 -8.95
CA VAL A 234 -33.81 7.09 -7.60
C VAL A 234 -33.92 8.31 -6.69
N GLU A 235 -32.98 9.26 -6.78
CA GLU A 235 -32.99 10.51 -6.02
C GLU A 235 -34.30 11.27 -6.25
N LYS A 236 -34.65 11.52 -7.51
CA LYS A 236 -35.87 12.25 -7.87
C LYS A 236 -37.12 11.59 -7.28
N ARG A 237 -37.24 10.27 -7.42
CA ARG A 237 -38.38 9.50 -6.88
C ARG A 237 -38.46 9.59 -5.35
N MET A 238 -37.32 9.59 -4.66
CA MET A 238 -37.28 9.67 -3.20
C MET A 238 -37.58 11.09 -2.71
N ASP A 239 -37.16 12.12 -3.45
CA ASP A 239 -37.49 13.51 -3.14
C ASP A 239 -38.97 13.83 -3.39
N GLU A 240 -39.58 13.29 -4.45
CA GLU A 240 -41.04 13.35 -4.69
C GLU A 240 -41.82 12.72 -3.53
N LYS A 241 -41.46 11.48 -3.12
CA LYS A 241 -42.08 10.82 -1.96
C LYS A 241 -41.93 11.60 -0.66
N LYS A 242 -40.79 12.25 -0.44
CA LYS A 242 -40.58 13.10 0.75
C LYS A 242 -41.47 14.34 0.71
N LEU A 243 -41.70 14.92 -0.47
CA LEU A 243 -42.59 16.07 -0.64
C LEU A 243 -44.05 15.68 -0.36
N GLU A 244 -44.52 14.57 -0.94
CA GLU A 244 -45.86 14.02 -0.69
C GLU A 244 -46.08 13.73 0.80
N ALA A 245 -45.10 13.07 1.45
CA ALA A 245 -45.17 12.78 2.89
C ALA A 245 -45.16 14.03 3.77
N ARG A 246 -44.59 15.16 3.31
CA ARG A 246 -44.66 16.45 4.00
C ARG A 246 -46.05 17.08 3.82
N GLN A 247 -46.59 17.05 2.61
CA GLN A 247 -47.92 17.60 2.29
C GLN A 247 -49.04 16.87 3.05
N ALA A 248 -48.99 15.53 3.11
CA ALA A 248 -49.95 14.71 3.86
C ALA A 248 -49.94 14.95 5.38
N LYS A 249 -48.82 15.46 5.94
CA LYS A 249 -48.73 15.82 7.37
C LYS A 249 -49.26 17.22 7.67
N THR A 250 -49.41 18.07 6.66
CA THR A 250 -49.86 19.46 6.81
C THR A 250 -51.35 19.66 6.57
N GLU A 251 -52.08 18.66 6.08
CA GLU A 251 -53.54 18.71 6.00
C GLU A 251 -54.15 18.50 7.40
N PRO A 252 -54.88 19.49 7.96
CA PRO A 252 -55.51 19.34 9.26
C PRO A 252 -56.66 18.35 9.16
N VAL A 253 -56.79 17.47 10.17
CA VAL A 253 -57.97 16.63 10.36
C VAL A 253 -59.18 17.56 10.54
N SER A 254 -59.93 17.84 9.47
CA SER A 254 -61.14 18.64 9.53
C SER A 254 -62.20 17.87 10.31
N SER A 255 -62.47 18.34 11.54
CA SER A 255 -63.62 17.95 12.37
C SER A 255 -64.75 18.96 12.18
#